data_AF-A0A3C0I236-F1
#
_entry.id   AF-A0A3C0I236-F1
#
_cell.length_a   1.000
_cell.length_b   1.000
_cell.length_c   1.000
_cell.angle_alpha   90.00
_cell.angle_beta   90.00
_cell.angle_gamma   90.00
#
_symmetry.space_group_name_H-M   'P 1'
#
loop_
_entity.id
_entity.type
_entity.pdbx_description
1 polymer ?
#
loop_
_entity_poly.entity_id
_entity_poly.type
_entity_poly.pdbx_seq_one_letter_code
_entity_poly.pdbx_strand_id
1 'polypeptide(L)'
;APVNWDPVDQTVLANEQVIDGRGWRSDALVERRDISQWFVKITAYAEELLASLESLENGWPEAVRKMQRQWIGRSEGVEIQFEVGSSALTVFTTRPDTLMGATYVAVAAEHPLAQQAAVENQQLADFIKECAQTGTAEADLETMDKVGMDTGLKAIHPITGEALPVWVANFVLMSYGSGAVMSVPAHDQRDFEFAQKYG
;
A
#
# COMPACT_ATOMS: atom_id res chain seq x y z
N ALA A 1 -3.11 -11.99 9.85
CA ALA A 1 -3.33 -10.59 9.45
C ALA A 1 -2.55 -9.76 10.44
N PRO A 2 -1.74 -8.81 9.96
CA PRO A 2 -0.91 -8.01 10.83
C PRO A 2 -1.81 -7.14 11.71
N VAL A 3 -1.58 -7.17 13.01
CA VAL A 3 -2.26 -6.35 14.00
C VAL A 3 -1.26 -5.56 14.82
N ASN A 4 -1.70 -4.40 15.30
CA ASN A 4 -0.98 -3.63 16.31
C ASN A 4 -1.17 -4.35 17.66
N TRP A 5 -0.09 -4.90 18.21
CA TRP A 5 -0.09 -5.62 19.47
C TRP A 5 0.61 -4.82 20.56
N ASP A 6 -0.09 -4.58 21.67
CA ASP A 6 0.50 -4.00 22.86
C ASP A 6 1.08 -5.11 23.75
N PRO A 7 2.41 -5.17 23.98
CA PRO A 7 3.01 -6.22 24.79
C PRO A 7 2.74 -6.08 26.30
N VAL A 8 2.37 -4.89 26.78
CA VAL A 8 2.05 -4.61 28.19
C VAL A 8 0.58 -4.92 28.46
N ASP A 9 -0.32 -4.37 27.65
CA ASP A 9 -1.76 -4.58 27.81
C ASP A 9 -2.21 -5.96 27.26
N GLN A 10 -1.33 -6.67 26.55
CA GLN A 10 -1.57 -7.97 25.93
C GLN A 10 -2.86 -8.01 25.10
N THR A 11 -3.06 -6.97 24.30
CA THR A 11 -4.25 -6.79 23.47
C THR A 11 -3.89 -6.27 22.09
N VAL A 12 -4.80 -6.49 21.15
CA VAL A 12 -4.79 -5.81 19.86
C VAL A 12 -5.27 -4.37 20.04
N LEU A 13 -4.61 -3.44 19.38
CA LEU A 13 -4.95 -2.02 19.28
C LEU A 13 -5.49 -1.70 17.88
N ALA A 14 -6.49 -0.82 17.80
CA ALA A 14 -6.86 -0.17 16.54
C ALA A 14 -5.77 0.83 16.12
N ASN A 15 -5.77 1.29 14.86
CA ASN A 15 -4.79 2.27 14.39
C ASN A 15 -4.85 3.57 15.21
N GLU A 16 -6.05 4.04 15.57
CA GLU A 16 -6.28 5.25 16.37
C GLU A 16 -5.82 5.12 17.84
N GLN A 17 -5.53 3.90 18.29
CA GLN A 17 -5.03 3.61 19.64
C GLN A 17 -3.50 3.52 19.68
N VAL A 18 -2.84 3.72 18.54
CA VAL A 18 -1.39 3.81 18.42
C VAL A 18 -1.03 5.28 18.19
N ILE A 19 -0.24 5.85 19.10
CA ILE A 19 0.20 7.25 19.05
C ILE A 19 1.72 7.22 19.00
N ASP A 20 2.31 7.78 17.94
CA ASP A 20 3.77 7.80 17.73
C ASP A 20 4.43 6.40 17.86
N GLY A 21 3.74 5.36 17.33
CA GLY A 21 4.20 3.98 17.38
C GLY A 21 4.06 3.30 18.75
N ARG A 22 3.37 3.94 19.70
CA ARG A 22 3.18 3.45 21.07
C ARG A 22 1.72 3.27 21.44
N GLY A 23 1.43 2.34 22.35
CA GLY A 23 0.09 2.12 22.86
C GLY A 23 -0.39 3.34 23.65
N TRP A 24 -1.57 3.87 23.32
CA TRP A 24 -2.11 5.11 23.91
C TRP A 24 -2.27 5.09 25.45
N ARG A 25 -2.28 3.91 26.07
CA ARG A 25 -2.37 3.73 27.53
C ARG A 25 -1.05 3.29 28.15
N SER A 26 -0.44 2.27 27.58
CA SER A 26 0.75 1.61 28.13
C SER A 26 2.03 2.39 27.86
N ASP A 27 2.02 3.28 26.86
CA ASP A 27 3.20 3.92 26.26
C ASP A 27 4.24 2.90 25.75
N ALA A 28 3.89 1.61 25.66
CA ALA A 28 4.76 0.56 25.17
C ALA A 28 4.90 0.66 23.65
N LEU A 29 6.07 0.30 23.11
CA LEU A 29 6.25 0.15 21.68
C LEU A 29 5.33 -0.95 21.15
N VAL A 30 4.50 -0.59 20.18
CA VAL A 30 3.55 -1.52 19.55
C VAL A 30 4.30 -2.44 18.62
N GLU A 31 3.99 -3.73 18.71
CA GLU A 31 4.54 -4.76 17.83
C GLU A 31 3.56 -5.09 16.71
N ARG A 32 4.07 -5.33 15.50
CA ARG A 32 3.29 -5.99 14.45
C ARG A 32 3.29 -7.49 14.69
N ARG A 33 2.12 -8.08 14.91
CA ARG A 33 1.97 -9.54 15.03
C ARG A 33 0.99 -10.09 14.02
N ASP A 34 1.30 -11.26 13.48
CA ASP A 34 0.33 -12.04 12.71
C ASP A 34 -0.50 -12.91 13.64
N ILE A 35 -1.77 -12.54 13.80
CA ILE A 35 -2.73 -13.27 14.62
C ILE A 35 -3.91 -13.69 13.75
N SER A 36 -4.44 -14.89 14.00
CA SER A 36 -5.69 -15.35 13.41
C SER A 36 -6.86 -14.56 14.01
N GLN A 37 -7.62 -13.86 13.16
CA GLN A 37 -8.75 -13.04 13.57
C GLN A 37 -9.99 -13.36 12.74
N TRP A 38 -11.15 -13.04 13.30
CA TRP A 38 -12.43 -13.08 12.60
C TRP A 38 -12.70 -11.73 11.93
N PHE A 39 -13.08 -11.77 10.65
CA PHE A 39 -13.46 -10.59 9.89
C PHE A 39 -14.91 -10.71 9.43
N VAL A 40 -15.68 -9.63 9.57
CA VAL A 40 -16.96 -9.51 8.87
C VAL A 40 -16.66 -9.05 7.45
N LYS A 41 -17.14 -9.80 6.45
CA LYS A 41 -16.91 -9.50 5.03
C LYS A 41 -17.81 -8.34 4.56
N ILE A 42 -17.69 -7.17 5.18
CA ILE A 42 -18.44 -5.96 4.84
C ILE A 42 -18.21 -5.51 3.39
N THR A 43 -17.04 -5.84 2.83
CA THR A 43 -16.72 -5.59 1.42
C THR A 43 -17.68 -6.26 0.44
N ALA A 44 -18.37 -7.35 0.84
CA ALA A 44 -19.42 -7.96 0.02
C ALA A 44 -20.63 -7.03 -0.18
N TYR A 45 -20.80 -6.04 0.68
CA TYR A 45 -21.88 -5.05 0.66
C TYR A 45 -21.40 -3.66 0.20
N ALA A 46 -20.14 -3.51 -0.24
CA ALA A 46 -19.58 -2.19 -0.57
C ALA A 46 -20.41 -1.46 -1.65
N GLU A 47 -20.85 -2.18 -2.68
CA GLU A 47 -21.68 -1.63 -3.75
C GLU A 47 -23.07 -1.23 -3.25
N GLU A 48 -23.70 -2.08 -2.43
CA GLU A 48 -25.00 -1.81 -1.82
C GLU A 48 -24.94 -0.60 -0.88
N LEU A 49 -23.91 -0.52 -0.04
CA LEU A 49 -23.66 0.60 0.86
C LEU A 49 -23.46 1.90 0.08
N LEU A 50 -22.69 1.85 -1.01
CA LEU A 50 -22.42 3.02 -1.86
C LEU A 50 -23.69 3.51 -2.57
N ALA A 51 -24.43 2.62 -3.22
CA ALA A 51 -25.68 2.94 -3.91
C ALA A 51 -26.75 3.47 -2.95
N SER A 52 -26.84 2.89 -1.74
CA SER A 52 -27.82 3.31 -0.73
C SER A 52 -27.62 4.74 -0.23
N LEU A 53 -26.43 5.34 -0.37
CA LEU A 53 -26.18 6.74 0.00
C LEU A 53 -27.01 7.73 -0.84
N GLU A 54 -27.45 7.36 -2.04
CA GLU A 54 -28.35 8.17 -2.87
C GLU A 54 -29.73 8.29 -2.22
N SER A 55 -30.25 7.19 -1.66
CA SER A 55 -31.55 7.19 -0.98
C SER A 55 -31.61 8.09 0.26
N LEU A 56 -30.45 8.44 0.83
CA LEU A 56 -30.32 9.26 2.04
C LEU A 56 -30.25 10.76 1.75
N GLU A 57 -30.42 11.19 0.51
CA GLU A 57 -30.24 12.60 0.10
C GLU A 57 -31.07 13.60 0.89
N ASN A 58 -32.32 13.26 1.20
CA ASN A 58 -33.25 14.14 1.89
C ASN A 58 -33.15 14.08 3.42
N GLY A 59 -32.33 13.19 3.97
CA GLY A 59 -32.23 12.94 5.41
C GLY A 59 -30.83 13.09 6.01
N TRP A 60 -29.79 13.09 5.18
CA TRP A 60 -28.40 13.12 5.64
C TRP A 60 -27.64 14.34 5.09
N PRO A 61 -26.80 14.99 5.92
CA PRO A 61 -25.91 16.03 5.45
C PRO A 61 -25.02 15.53 4.31
N GLU A 62 -24.88 16.35 3.26
CA GLU A 62 -24.06 16.01 2.10
C GLU A 62 -22.61 15.69 2.49
N ALA A 63 -22.04 16.43 3.46
CA ALA A 63 -20.69 16.20 3.96
C ALA A 63 -20.49 14.78 4.50
N VAL A 64 -21.47 14.24 5.24
CA VAL A 64 -21.40 12.88 5.79
C VAL A 64 -21.48 11.84 4.67
N ARG A 65 -22.41 12.02 3.71
CA ARG A 65 -22.51 11.14 2.53
C ARG A 65 -21.22 11.15 1.72
N LYS A 66 -20.62 12.33 1.52
CA LYS A 66 -19.33 12.48 0.82
C LYS A 66 -18.20 11.73 1.53
N MET A 67 -18.09 11.89 2.84
CA MET A 67 -17.11 11.18 3.66
C MET A 67 -17.27 9.66 3.55
N GLN A 68 -18.52 9.15 3.57
CA GLN A 68 -18.79 7.72 3.39
C GLN A 68 -18.41 7.22 1.99
N ARG A 69 -18.71 7.98 0.92
CA ARG A 69 -18.28 7.62 -0.44
C ARG A 69 -16.75 7.54 -0.55
N GLN A 70 -16.05 8.52 0.03
CA GLN A 70 -14.59 8.57 0.04
C GLN A 70 -14.00 7.41 0.86
N TRP A 71 -14.62 7.08 1.99
CA TRP A 71 -14.22 5.94 2.84
C TRP A 71 -14.42 4.59 2.16
N ILE A 72 -15.54 4.38 1.46
CA ILE A 72 -15.76 3.16 0.69
C ILE A 72 -14.77 3.07 -0.48
N GLY A 73 -14.41 4.21 -1.09
CA GLY A 73 -13.28 4.32 -1.99
C GLY A 73 -13.38 3.45 -3.25
N ARG A 74 -14.60 3.17 -3.75
CA ARG A 74 -14.79 2.36 -4.96
C ARG A 74 -14.01 2.99 -6.12
N SER A 75 -13.18 2.16 -6.73
CA SER A 75 -12.42 2.53 -7.92
C SER A 75 -12.54 1.43 -8.96
N GLU A 76 -12.65 1.82 -10.23
CA GLU A 76 -12.57 0.91 -11.36
C GLU A 76 -11.17 1.00 -11.96
N GLY A 77 -10.62 -0.14 -12.34
CA GLY A 77 -9.24 -0.23 -12.78
C GLY A 77 -8.94 -1.55 -13.46
N VAL A 78 -7.66 -1.75 -13.77
CA VAL A 78 -7.16 -2.91 -14.50
C VAL A 78 -6.00 -3.51 -13.74
N GLU A 79 -5.95 -4.84 -13.70
CA GLU A 79 -4.78 -5.59 -13.31
C GLU A 79 -3.87 -5.78 -14.52
N ILE A 80 -2.60 -5.40 -14.38
CA ILE A 80 -1.60 -5.48 -15.42
C ILE A 80 -0.46 -6.37 -14.92
N GLN A 81 -0.05 -7.32 -15.74
CA GLN A 81 1.01 -8.26 -15.42
C GLN A 81 2.31 -7.85 -16.10
N PHE A 82 3.36 -7.68 -15.30
CA PHE A 82 4.73 -7.44 -15.74
C PHE A 82 5.56 -8.72 -15.53
N GLU A 83 6.46 -9.03 -16.46
CA GLU A 83 7.38 -10.15 -16.29
C GLU A 83 8.62 -9.71 -15.50
N VAL A 84 9.03 -10.48 -14.49
CA VAL A 84 10.23 -10.22 -13.68
C VAL A 84 11.07 -11.50 -13.64
N GLY A 85 12.02 -11.63 -14.55
CA GLY A 85 12.77 -12.87 -14.73
C GLY A 85 11.85 -14.04 -15.09
N SER A 86 11.77 -15.07 -14.25
CA SER A 86 10.84 -16.19 -14.40
C SER A 86 9.53 -16.05 -13.60
N SER A 87 9.34 -14.91 -12.92
CA SER A 87 8.18 -14.61 -12.09
C SER A 87 7.30 -13.56 -12.76
N ALA A 88 6.07 -13.43 -12.30
CA ALA A 88 5.16 -12.37 -12.71
C ALA A 88 4.88 -11.41 -11.56
N LEU A 89 4.77 -10.12 -11.88
CA LEU A 89 4.36 -9.06 -10.98
C LEU A 89 3.03 -8.49 -11.48
N THR A 90 1.96 -8.73 -10.74
CA THR A 90 0.66 -8.10 -11.02
C THR A 90 0.59 -6.77 -10.29
N VAL A 91 0.13 -5.73 -10.97
CA VAL A 91 -0.17 -4.42 -10.38
C VAL A 91 -1.62 -4.04 -10.69
N PHE A 92 -2.27 -3.32 -9.78
CA PHE A 92 -3.59 -2.73 -10.03
C PHE A 92 -3.44 -1.23 -10.28
N THR A 93 -4.13 -0.70 -11.29
CA THR A 93 -4.18 0.73 -11.56
C THR A 93 -5.58 1.18 -11.96
N THR A 94 -5.97 2.36 -11.45
CA THR A 94 -7.18 3.09 -11.88
C THR A 94 -6.91 3.99 -13.08
N ARG A 95 -5.65 4.08 -13.52
CA ARG A 95 -5.17 4.90 -14.63
C ARG A 95 -4.46 4.03 -15.69
N PRO A 96 -5.15 3.04 -16.30
CA PRO A 96 -4.55 2.22 -17.35
C PRO A 96 -4.20 3.04 -18.61
N ASP A 97 -4.84 4.20 -18.79
CA ASP A 97 -4.55 5.17 -19.84
C ASP A 97 -3.10 5.68 -19.81
N THR A 98 -2.47 5.66 -18.63
CA THR A 98 -1.11 6.19 -18.44
C THR A 98 -0.02 5.11 -18.44
N LEU A 99 -0.36 3.84 -18.72
CA LEU A 99 0.58 2.71 -18.69
C LEU A 99 1.85 2.99 -19.49
N MET A 100 1.75 3.59 -20.68
CA MET A 100 2.90 3.90 -21.54
C MET A 100 3.92 4.87 -20.91
N GLY A 101 3.53 5.60 -19.86
CA GLY A 101 4.40 6.49 -19.10
C GLY A 101 4.98 5.84 -17.84
N ALA A 102 4.78 4.54 -17.63
CA ALA A 102 5.36 3.84 -16.49
C ALA A 102 6.87 3.73 -16.63
N THR A 103 7.61 4.29 -15.68
CA THR A 103 9.09 4.33 -15.71
C THR A 103 9.74 3.41 -14.69
N TYR A 104 8.99 2.99 -13.66
CA TYR A 104 9.40 1.99 -12.67
C TYR A 104 8.17 1.30 -12.08
N VAL A 105 8.41 0.23 -11.33
CA VAL A 105 7.38 -0.43 -10.51
C VAL A 105 7.83 -0.45 -9.06
N ALA A 106 6.89 -0.25 -8.14
CA ALA A 106 7.15 -0.25 -6.70
C ALA A 106 6.39 -1.40 -6.02
N VAL A 107 7.07 -2.09 -5.11
CA VAL A 107 6.51 -3.22 -4.36
C VAL A 107 6.59 -2.96 -2.85
N ALA A 108 5.66 -3.55 -2.10
CA ALA A 108 5.68 -3.52 -0.64
C ALA A 108 6.92 -4.25 -0.09
N ALA A 109 7.34 -3.88 1.13
CA ALA A 109 8.47 -4.51 1.80
C ALA A 109 8.26 -6.02 2.02
N GLU A 110 7.03 -6.43 2.28
CA GLU A 110 6.63 -7.83 2.49
C GLU A 110 6.41 -8.61 1.18
N HIS A 111 6.52 -7.95 0.02
CA HIS A 111 6.27 -8.59 -1.27
C HIS A 111 7.30 -9.71 -1.56
N PRO A 112 6.90 -10.87 -2.11
CA PRO A 112 7.82 -12.00 -2.34
C PRO A 112 9.07 -11.64 -3.17
N LEU A 113 8.93 -10.77 -4.18
CA LEU A 113 10.08 -10.28 -4.96
C LEU A 113 11.06 -9.45 -4.13
N ALA A 114 10.57 -8.63 -3.19
CA ALA A 114 11.42 -7.85 -2.30
C ALA A 114 12.20 -8.78 -1.35
N GLN A 115 11.51 -9.76 -0.78
CA GLN A 115 12.12 -10.78 0.09
C GLN A 115 13.17 -11.60 -0.65
N GLN A 116 12.89 -11.99 -1.89
CA GLN A 116 13.85 -12.71 -2.74
C GLN A 116 15.09 -11.85 -3.06
N ALA A 117 14.91 -10.59 -3.44
CA ALA A 117 16.01 -9.68 -3.73
C ALA A 117 16.88 -9.38 -2.49
N ALA A 118 16.29 -9.42 -1.30
CA ALA A 118 16.98 -9.16 -0.05
C ALA A 118 17.90 -10.32 0.41
N VAL A 119 17.75 -11.53 -0.13
CA VAL A 119 18.57 -12.70 0.27
C VAL A 119 20.06 -12.45 0.07
N GLU A 120 20.44 -11.78 -1.01
CA GLU A 120 21.84 -11.49 -1.35
C GLU A 120 22.21 -10.02 -1.11
N ASN A 121 21.29 -9.20 -0.59
CA ASN A 121 21.49 -7.78 -0.35
C ASN A 121 21.12 -7.39 1.09
N GLN A 122 22.13 -7.33 1.95
CA GLN A 122 21.95 -7.00 3.37
C GLN A 122 21.36 -5.60 3.59
N GLN A 123 21.71 -4.62 2.76
CA GLN A 123 21.15 -3.26 2.86
C GLN A 123 19.65 -3.26 2.57
N LEU A 124 19.22 -4.03 1.58
CA LEU A 124 17.80 -4.20 1.26
C LEU A 124 17.06 -4.96 2.36
N ALA A 125 17.68 -5.99 2.93
CA ALA A 125 17.10 -6.73 4.06
C ALA A 125 16.88 -5.83 5.28
N ASP A 126 17.81 -4.93 5.57
CA ASP A 126 17.69 -3.99 6.68
C ASP A 126 16.65 -2.89 6.39
N PHE A 127 16.59 -2.39 5.15
CA PHE A 127 15.56 -1.45 4.70
C PHE A 127 14.13 -2.04 4.80
N ILE A 128 13.96 -3.31 4.42
CA ILE A 128 12.68 -4.03 4.55
C ILE A 128 12.26 -4.12 6.02
N LYS A 129 13.19 -4.42 6.94
CA LYS A 129 12.92 -4.46 8.38
C LYS A 129 12.52 -3.10 8.92
N GLU A 130 13.17 -2.03 8.47
CA GLU A 130 12.81 -0.66 8.83
C GLU A 130 11.39 -0.32 8.36
N CYS A 131 11.06 -0.64 7.10
CA CYS A 131 9.70 -0.45 6.57
C CYS A 131 8.64 -1.21 7.36
N ALA A 132 8.94 -2.40 7.88
CA ALA A 132 8.02 -3.18 8.69
C ALA A 132 7.74 -2.57 10.08
N GLN A 133 8.62 -1.68 10.56
CA GLN A 133 8.44 -0.95 11.82
C GLN A 133 7.63 0.35 11.64
N THR A 134 7.46 0.80 10.40
CA THR A 134 6.70 1.99 10.05
C THR A 134 5.20 1.74 10.21
N GLY A 135 4.48 2.73 10.76
CA GLY A 135 3.03 2.70 10.91
C GLY A 135 2.31 2.57 9.56
N THR A 136 1.20 1.81 9.52
CA THR A 136 0.37 1.62 8.33
C THR A 136 -0.88 2.48 8.29
N ALA A 137 -1.04 3.42 9.22
CA ALA A 137 -2.16 4.34 9.16
C ALA A 137 -2.01 5.22 7.91
N GLU A 138 -3.08 5.33 7.11
CA GLU A 138 -3.07 6.09 5.85
C GLU A 138 -2.62 7.55 6.05
N ALA A 139 -3.08 8.19 7.14
CA ALA A 139 -2.69 9.56 7.49
C ALA A 139 -1.18 9.71 7.76
N ASP A 140 -0.56 8.70 8.38
CA ASP A 140 0.88 8.70 8.63
C ASP A 140 1.63 8.48 7.31
N LEU A 141 1.16 7.57 6.46
CA LEU A 141 1.76 7.28 5.15
C LEU A 141 1.72 8.47 4.18
N GLU A 142 0.72 9.34 4.28
CA GLU A 142 0.63 10.57 3.47
C GLU A 142 1.65 11.63 3.91
N THR A 143 1.94 11.73 5.20
CA THR A 143 2.84 12.75 5.76
C THR A 143 4.29 12.29 5.86
N MET A 144 4.53 10.98 5.81
CA MET A 144 5.85 10.37 5.86
C MET A 144 6.69 10.67 4.61
N ASP A 145 7.99 10.83 4.83
CA ASP A 145 8.96 10.90 3.74
C ASP A 145 8.90 9.60 2.92
N LYS A 146 8.66 9.76 1.61
CA LYS A 146 8.60 8.64 0.68
C LYS A 146 10.03 8.15 0.45
N VAL A 147 10.33 6.96 0.94
CA VAL A 147 11.65 6.34 0.80
C VAL A 147 11.55 4.99 0.11
N GLY A 148 12.57 4.67 -0.65
CA GLY A 148 12.66 3.40 -1.35
C GLY A 148 14.09 2.97 -1.64
N MET A 149 14.24 1.71 -2.04
CA MET A 149 15.51 1.10 -2.40
C MET A 149 15.35 0.23 -3.65
N ASP A 150 16.27 0.37 -4.62
CA ASP A 150 16.32 -0.47 -5.82
C ASP A 150 16.60 -1.92 -5.43
N THR A 151 15.80 -2.84 -5.96
CA THR A 151 15.97 -4.29 -5.75
C THR A 151 17.05 -4.90 -6.64
N GLY A 152 17.45 -4.19 -7.71
CA GLY A 152 18.25 -4.73 -8.81
C GLY A 152 17.46 -5.58 -9.80
N LEU A 153 16.20 -5.94 -9.48
CA LEU A 153 15.31 -6.64 -10.38
C LEU A 153 14.76 -5.69 -11.45
N LYS A 154 14.39 -6.26 -12.59
CA LYS A 154 13.78 -5.54 -13.72
C LYS A 154 12.45 -6.19 -14.09
N ALA A 155 11.43 -5.37 -14.23
CA ALA A 155 10.12 -5.72 -14.76
C ALA A 155 10.04 -5.37 -16.24
N ILE A 156 9.50 -6.25 -17.08
CA ILE A 156 9.33 -5.98 -18.51
C ILE A 156 7.98 -5.32 -18.72
N HIS A 157 8.01 -4.12 -19.31
CA HIS A 157 6.80 -3.39 -19.67
C HIS A 157 6.01 -4.19 -20.74
N PRO A 158 4.74 -4.55 -20.51
CA PRO A 158 4.01 -5.50 -21.36
C PRO A 158 3.74 -5.01 -22.79
N ILE A 159 3.71 -3.69 -23.01
CA ILE A 159 3.53 -3.09 -24.34
C ILE A 159 4.86 -2.69 -25.01
N THR A 160 5.72 -1.91 -24.35
CA THR A 160 6.97 -1.41 -24.96
C THR A 160 8.10 -2.44 -24.97
N GLY A 161 8.07 -3.44 -24.09
CA GLY A 161 9.16 -4.40 -23.88
C GLY A 161 10.37 -3.82 -23.14
N GLU A 162 10.30 -2.57 -22.68
CA GLU A 162 11.39 -1.94 -21.94
C GLU A 162 11.52 -2.50 -20.52
N ALA A 163 12.75 -2.54 -20.02
CA ALA A 163 13.06 -3.00 -18.68
C ALA A 163 12.93 -1.86 -17.66
N LEU A 164 11.94 -1.98 -16.77
CA LEU A 164 11.66 -1.03 -15.70
C LEU A 164 12.30 -1.49 -14.39
N PRO A 165 13.00 -0.62 -13.64
CA PRO A 165 13.50 -0.97 -12.30
C PRO A 165 12.37 -1.30 -11.33
N VAL A 166 12.59 -2.32 -10.50
CA VAL A 166 11.69 -2.69 -9.40
C VAL A 166 12.23 -2.11 -8.10
N TRP A 167 11.43 -1.31 -7.42
CA TRP A 167 11.80 -0.66 -6.16
C TRP A 167 10.99 -1.22 -4.99
N VAL A 168 11.60 -1.36 -3.81
CA VAL A 168 10.85 -1.46 -2.56
C VAL A 168 10.55 -0.05 -2.08
N ALA A 169 9.29 0.23 -1.73
CA ALA A 169 8.88 1.55 -1.29
C ALA A 169 8.00 1.48 -0.03
N ASN A 170 8.24 2.39 0.93
CA ASN A 170 7.55 2.40 2.23
C ASN A 170 6.06 2.79 2.14
N PHE A 171 5.62 3.33 1.01
CA PHE A 171 4.23 3.75 0.79
C PHE A 171 3.39 2.72 0.02
N VAL A 172 3.96 1.58 -0.37
CA VAL A 172 3.24 0.47 -0.99
C VAL A 172 2.91 -0.56 0.08
N LEU A 173 1.63 -0.88 0.24
CA LEU A 173 1.15 -1.79 1.29
C LEU A 173 0.77 -3.15 0.70
N MET A 174 1.26 -4.24 1.31
CA MET A 174 0.93 -5.60 0.88
C MET A 174 -0.57 -5.92 1.00
N SER A 175 -1.28 -5.26 1.90
CA SER A 175 -2.73 -5.41 2.07
C SER A 175 -3.56 -4.70 1.01
N TYR A 176 -2.94 -3.85 0.18
CA TYR A 176 -3.63 -3.07 -0.84
C TYR A 176 -3.36 -3.64 -2.24
N GLY A 177 -4.41 -4.11 -2.91
CA GLY A 177 -4.30 -4.76 -4.22
C GLY A 177 -3.40 -6.00 -4.17
N SER A 178 -2.41 -6.04 -5.06
CA SER A 178 -1.40 -7.10 -5.15
C SER A 178 -0.14 -6.83 -4.30
N GLY A 179 -0.10 -5.71 -3.57
CA GLY A 179 1.13 -5.25 -2.90
C GLY A 179 2.18 -4.68 -3.86
N ALA A 180 1.77 -4.29 -5.06
CA ALA A 180 2.61 -3.70 -6.09
C ALA A 180 1.85 -2.68 -6.95
N VAL A 181 2.55 -1.64 -7.39
CA VAL A 181 2.01 -0.56 -8.24
C VAL A 181 2.98 -0.24 -9.37
N MET A 182 2.44 0.13 -10.54
CA MET A 182 3.24 0.81 -11.57
C MET A 182 3.33 2.28 -11.24
N SER A 183 4.46 2.90 -11.55
CA SER A 183 4.68 4.32 -11.26
C SER A 183 4.84 5.14 -12.51
N VAL A 184 4.04 6.21 -12.62
CA VAL A 184 3.95 7.11 -13.77
C VAL A 184 4.22 8.55 -13.32
N PRO A 185 5.50 8.95 -13.18
CA PRO A 185 5.89 10.26 -12.64
C PRO A 185 5.29 11.47 -13.37
N ALA A 186 4.96 11.34 -14.65
CA ALA A 186 4.35 12.44 -15.41
C ALA A 186 2.89 12.74 -14.99
N HIS A 187 2.22 11.81 -14.31
CA HIS A 187 0.77 11.83 -14.10
C HIS A 187 0.29 11.44 -12.69
N ASP A 188 1.18 11.02 -11.79
CA ASP A 188 0.92 10.84 -10.35
C ASP A 188 1.94 11.64 -9.53
N GLN A 189 1.46 12.46 -8.60
CA GLN A 189 2.28 13.37 -7.79
C GLN A 189 3.25 12.63 -6.87
N ARG A 190 2.85 11.49 -6.29
CA ARG A 190 3.71 10.70 -5.41
C ARG A 190 4.81 10.04 -6.22
N ASP A 191 4.47 9.53 -7.40
CA ASP A 191 5.46 8.95 -8.32
C ASP A 191 6.47 10.01 -8.80
N PHE A 192 5.99 11.24 -9.04
CA PHE A 192 6.82 12.39 -9.40
C PHE A 192 7.83 12.75 -8.32
N GLU A 193 7.36 12.90 -7.07
CA GLU A 193 8.21 13.24 -5.93
C GLU A 193 9.26 12.16 -5.66
N PHE A 194 8.86 10.89 -5.76
CA PHE A 194 9.78 9.77 -5.63
C PHE A 194 10.82 9.75 -6.76
N ALA A 195 10.40 9.92 -8.02
CA ALA A 195 11.32 9.97 -9.15
C ALA A 195 12.27 11.17 -9.08
N GLN A 196 11.81 12.35 -8.63
CA GLN A 196 12.68 13.50 -8.42
C GLN A 196 13.76 13.24 -7.36
N LYS A 197 13.41 12.49 -6.31
CA LYS A 197 14.33 12.17 -5.21
C LYS A 197 15.43 11.19 -5.63
N TYR A 198 15.10 10.22 -6.50
CA TYR A 198 15.97 9.09 -6.81
C TYR A 198 16.59 9.10 -8.22
N GLY A 199 16.15 10.00 -9.11
CA GLY A 199 16.68 10.15 -10.48
C GLY A 199 16.15 9.13 -11.47
#